data_AF-A0A380P246-F1
#
_entry.id   AF-A0A380P246-F1
#
_cell.length_a   1.000
_cell.length_b   1.000
_cell.length_c   1.000
_cell.angle_alpha   90.00
_cell.angle_beta   90.00
_cell.angle_gamma   90.00
#
_symmetry.space_group_name_H-M   'P 1'
#
loop_
_entity.id
_entity.type
_entity.pdbx_description
1 polymer ?
#
loop_
_entity_poly.entity_id
_entity_poly.type
_entity_poly.pdbx_seq_one_letter_code
_entity_poly.pdbx_strand_id
1 'polypeptide(L)' 'MHINYVTPKLRELLSSAYRRGIAAKISGAGNGDNGLAIVQDEAAEVALKEAWQARGITPLQLEIATPET' A
#
# COMPACT_ATOMS: atom_id res chain seq x y z
N MET A 1 -25.27 -8.97 -6.48
CA MET A 1 -24.45 -7.77 -6.21
C MET A 1 -22.99 -8.17 -6.32
N HIS A 2 -22.27 -7.68 -7.33
CA HIS A 2 -20.82 -7.91 -7.47
C HIS A 2 -20.11 -6.69 -6.91
N ILE A 3 -19.40 -6.85 -5.79
CA ILE A 3 -18.63 -5.76 -5.18
C ILE A 3 -17.22 -5.83 -5.75
N ASN A 4 -16.80 -4.80 -6.47
CA ASN A 4 -15.42 -4.67 -6.93
C ASN A 4 -14.50 -4.29 -5.76
N TYR A 5 -14.11 -5.27 -4.96
CA TYR A 5 -13.27 -5.05 -3.78
C TYR A 5 -11.85 -4.57 -4.16
N VAL A 6 -11.27 -5.10 -5.25
CA VAL A 6 -9.91 -4.78 -5.69
C VAL A 6 -9.94 -4.03 -7.02
N THR A 7 -9.65 -2.73 -7.00
CA THR A 7 -9.48 -1.95 -8.23
C THR A 7 -8.12 -2.23 -8.88
N PRO A 8 -7.92 -1.87 -10.16
CA PRO A 8 -6.61 -1.98 -10.80
C PRO A 8 -5.49 -1.29 -10.01
N LYS A 9 -5.74 -0.11 -9.43
CA LYS A 9 -4.75 0.59 -8.59
C LYS A 9 -4.45 -0.17 -7.30
N LEU A 10 -5.46 -0.71 -6.61
CA LEU A 10 -5.25 -1.55 -5.42
C LEU A 10 -4.49 -2.83 -5.77
N ARG A 11 -4.74 -3.43 -6.94
CA ARG A 11 -3.98 -4.59 -7.42
C ARG A 11 -2.51 -4.23 -7.66
N GLU A 12 -2.22 -3.08 -8.27
CA GLU A 12 -0.83 -2.63 -8.47
C GLU A 12 -0.14 -2.27 -7.15
N LEU A 13 -0.86 -1.69 -6.18
CA LEU A 13 -0.35 -1.44 -4.82
C LEU A 13 0.15 -2.73 -4.19
N LEU A 14 -0.72 -3.75 -4.14
CA LEU A 14 -0.43 -5.05 -3.54
C LEU A 14 0.66 -5.80 -4.31
N SER A 15 0.57 -5.83 -5.64
CA SER A 15 1.52 -6.57 -6.47
C SER A 15 2.92 -5.98 -6.41
N SER A 16 3.05 -4.65 -6.29
CA SER A 16 4.36 -3.99 -6.18
C SER A 16 5.06 -4.32 -4.87
N ALA A 17 4.32 -4.37 -3.76
CA ALA A 17 4.83 -4.82 -2.47
C ALA A 17 5.17 -6.32 -2.47
N TYR A 18 4.26 -7.17 -2.97
CA TYR A 18 4.47 -8.62 -3.05
C TYR A 18 5.73 -9.00 -3.82
N ARG A 19 5.98 -8.38 -4.99
CA ARG A 19 7.20 -8.60 -5.80
C ARG A 19 8.50 -8.22 -5.07
N ARG A 20 8.42 -7.44 -4.00
CA ARG A 20 9.55 -7.00 -3.17
C ARG A 20 9.64 -7.77 -1.84
N GLY A 21 8.77 -8.75 -1.62
CA GLY A 21 8.69 -9.46 -0.34
C GLY A 21 8.15 -8.61 0.81
N ILE A 22 7.46 -7.51 0.50
CA ILE A 22 6.93 -6.57 1.49
C ILE A 22 5.47 -6.93 1.81
N ALA A 23 5.15 -7.05 3.10
CA ALA A 23 3.79 -7.25 3.56
C ALA A 23 2.94 -6.00 3.33
N ALA A 24 1.81 -6.15 2.64
CA ALA A 24 0.88 -5.06 2.35
C ALA A 24 -0.58 -5.54 2.33
N LYS A 25 -1.51 -4.62 2.58
CA LYS A 25 -2.97 -4.87 2.49
C LYS A 25 -3.74 -3.64 2.02
N ILE A 26 -4.95 -3.88 1.52
CA ILE A 26 -5.97 -2.84 1.35
C ILE A 26 -6.40 -2.37 2.74
N SER A 27 -6.60 -1.07 2.92
CA SER A 27 -7.15 -0.51 4.16
C SER A 27 -8.63 -0.18 4.00
N GLY A 28 -9.48 -0.67 4.91
CA GLY A 28 -10.91 -0.41 4.88
C GLY A 28 -11.71 -1.27 3.89
N ALA A 29 -12.72 -0.66 3.26
CA ALA A 29 -13.76 -1.34 2.49
C ALA A 29 -13.34 -1.81 1.09
N GLY A 30 -12.19 -1.35 0.58
CA GLY A 30 -11.75 -1.61 -0.79
C GLY A 30 -12.43 -0.69 -1.81
N ASN A 31 -12.44 -1.10 -3.08
CA ASN A 31 -12.94 -0.33 -4.23
C ASN A 31 -12.26 1.05 -4.45
N GLY A 32 -11.16 1.35 -3.76
CA GLY A 32 -10.45 2.62 -3.87
C GLY A 32 -9.65 2.96 -2.63
N ASP A 33 -9.61 4.26 -2.32
CA ASP A 33 -8.99 4.84 -1.12
C ASP A 33 -7.50 4.49 -0.96
N ASN A 34 -7.19 3.64 0.02
CA ASN A 34 -5.84 3.46 0.54
C ASN A 34 -5.44 1.99 0.66
N GLY A 35 -4.13 1.76 0.58
CA GLY A 35 -3.49 0.54 1.05
C GLY A 35 -2.30 0.91 1.94
N LEU A 36 -1.79 -0.08 2.66
CA LEU A 36 -0.69 0.11 3.59
C LEU A 36 0.27 -1.07 3.54
N ALA A 37 1.54 -0.77 3.69
CA ALA A 37 2.64 -1.72 3.71
C ALA A 37 3.52 -1.45 4.93
N ILE A 38 4.11 -2.51 5.48
CA ILE A 38 5.06 -2.41 6.59
C ILE A 38 6.44 -2.75 6.03
N VAL A 39 7.35 -1.79 6.10
CA VAL A 39 8.69 -1.88 5.55
C VAL A 39 9.69 -1.67 6.69
N GLN A 40 10.73 -2.50 6.76
CA GLN A 40 11.75 -2.43 7.81
C GLN A 40 13.07 -1.83 7.32
N ASP A 41 13.26 -1.76 6.00
CA ASP A 41 14.49 -1.34 5.35
C ASP A 41 14.24 -0.06 4.52
N GLU A 42 15.10 0.94 4.68
CA GLU A 42 14.96 2.26 4.04
C GLU A 42 15.07 2.16 2.51
N ALA A 43 15.98 1.33 2.00
CA ALA A 43 16.15 1.14 0.56
C ALA A 43 14.90 0.47 -0.05
N ALA A 44 14.31 -0.51 0.64
CA ALA A 44 13.05 -1.12 0.25
C ALA A 44 11.88 -0.12 0.30
N GLU A 45 11.87 0.79 1.27
CA GLU A 45 10.85 1.86 1.37
C GLU A 45 10.91 2.80 0.17
N VAL A 46 12.11 3.31 -0.16
CA VAL A 46 12.33 4.17 -1.33
C VAL A 46 11.90 3.45 -2.61
N ALA A 47 12.35 2.22 -2.82
CA ALA A 47 12.03 1.43 -4.00
C ALA A 47 10.52 1.08 -4.13
N LEU A 48 9.79 1.03 -3.00
CA LEU A 48 8.34 0.81 -3.01
C LEU A 48 7.59 2.12 -3.30
N LYS A 49 8.01 3.24 -2.70
CA LYS A 49 7.43 4.58 -2.94
C LYS A 49 7.53 4.95 -4.42
N GLU A 50 8.69 4.78 -5.03
CA GLU A 50 8.90 5.04 -6.47
C GLU A 50 8.01 4.16 -7.34
N ALA A 51 7.88 2.87 -7.01
CA ALA A 51 7.03 1.94 -7.75
C ALA A 51 5.55 2.31 -7.68
N TRP A 52 5.08 2.78 -6.53
CA TRP A 52 3.71 3.28 -6.37
C TRP A 52 3.48 4.59 -7.10
N GLN A 53 4.40 5.54 -7.01
CA GLN A 53 4.32 6.82 -7.73
C GLN A 53 4.27 6.62 -9.25
N ALA A 54 5.08 5.71 -9.79
CA ALA A 54 5.07 5.35 -11.21
C ALA A 54 3.73 4.76 -11.69
N ARG A 55 2.85 4.35 -10.76
CA ARG A 55 1.49 3.85 -11.03
C ARG A 55 0.39 4.84 -10.62
N GLY A 56 0.76 6.09 -10.31
CA GLY A 56 -0.19 7.13 -9.90
C GLY A 56 -0.86 6.84 -8.56
N ILE A 57 -0.13 6.19 -7.64
CA ILE A 57 -0.49 5.99 -6.23
C ILE A 57 0.39 6.94 -5.42
N THR A 58 -0.21 7.77 -4.57
CA THR A 58 0.50 8.75 -3.73
C THR A 58 0.97 8.09 -2.44
N PRO A 59 2.28 7.91 -2.20
CA PRO A 59 2.78 7.44 -0.92
C PRO A 59 2.63 8.56 0.12
N LEU A 60 2.17 8.19 1.32
CA LEU A 60 2.13 9.07 2.48
C LEU A 60 3.17 8.59 3.48
N GLN A 61 3.96 9.50 4.03
CA GLN A 61 4.83 9.20 5.15
C GLN A 61 3.96 9.13 6.41
N LEU A 62 3.87 7.94 6.99
CA LEU A 62 3.02 7.64 8.14
C LEU A 62 3.86 6.95 9.22
N GLU A 63 3.56 7.27 10.47
CA GLU A 63 4.10 6.58 11.64
C GLU A 63 2.96 5.82 12.33
N ILE A 64 3.27 4.67 12.93
CA ILE A 64 2.29 3.92 13.71
C ILE A 64 2.01 4.72 14.98
N ALA A 65 0.75 5.14 15.15
CA ALA A 65 0.32 5.84 16.35
C ALA A 65 0.51 4.98 17.60
N THR A 66 0.92 5.61 18.70
CA THR A 66 0.88 4.97 20.01
C THR A 66 -0.57 4.76 20.44
N PRO A 67 -0.92 3.63 21.09
CA PRO A 67 -2.27 3.42 21.60
C PRO A 67 -2.69 4.56 22.54
N GLU A 68 -3.90 5.08 22.35
CA GLU A 68 -4.51 5.99 23.31
C GLU A 68 -4.87 5.21 24.58
N THR A 69 -4.49 5.75 25.74
CA THR A 69 -4.82 5.20 27.07
C THR A 69 -6.17 5.67 27.57
#